data_AF-A0A376MSS4-F1
#
_entry.id   AF-A0A376MSS4-F1
#
_cell.length_a   1.000
_cell.length_b   1.000
_cell.length_c   1.000
_cell.angle_alpha   90.00
_cell.angle_beta   90.00
_cell.angle_gamma   90.00
#
_symmetry.space_group_name_H-M   'P 1'
#
loop_
_entity.id
_entity.type
_entity.pdbx_description
1 polymer ?
#
loop_
_entity_poly.entity_id
_entity_poly.type
_entity_poly.pdbx_seq_one_letter_code
_entity_poly.pdbx_strand_id
1 'polypeptide(L)'
;MLHWRPPIVEGVDIVKISFVMFLHDRRIYALDPYPADNKPHRNKSIVNHPDFVEVARGPHYHMYFESAGEEIALKLETNIKPDDFFGYWNYFCEALNIIYEGSPPLPNQDKSGQLSWEM
;
A
#
# COMPACT_ATOMS: atom_id res chain seq x y z
N MET A 1 6.84 2.46 10.48
CA MET A 1 8.24 1.98 10.55
C MET A 1 8.75 1.91 9.11
N LEU A 2 9.67 2.80 8.72
CA LEU A 2 10.28 2.77 7.39
C LEU A 2 11.42 1.74 7.41
N HIS A 3 11.42 0.82 6.45
CA HIS A 3 12.47 -0.19 6.30
C HIS A 3 13.14 -0.03 4.94
N TRP A 4 14.44 0.26 4.93
CA TRP A 4 15.24 0.14 3.72
C TRP A 4 15.32 -1.33 3.33
N ARG A 5 14.94 -1.64 2.10
CA ARG A 5 15.10 -2.97 1.50
C ARG A 5 15.99 -2.83 0.27
N PRO A 6 16.83 -3.84 -0.03
CA PRO A 6 17.56 -3.87 -1.30
C PRO A 6 16.58 -3.66 -2.46
N PRO A 7 17.00 -2.94 -3.52
CA PRO A 7 16.16 -2.68 -4.68
C PRO A 7 15.68 -4.03 -5.24
N ILE A 8 14.36 -4.17 -5.34
CA ILE A 8 13.75 -5.45 -5.72
C ILE A 8 13.82 -5.66 -7.24
N VAL A 9 14.00 -4.56 -7.97
CA VAL A 9 14.36 -4.54 -9.39
C VAL A 9 15.75 -3.91 -9.49
N GLU A 10 16.69 -4.63 -10.11
CA GLU A 10 18.07 -4.16 -10.27
C GLU A 10 18.10 -2.83 -11.02
N GLY A 11 18.83 -1.85 -10.49
CA GLY A 11 18.92 -0.50 -11.06
C GLY A 11 17.71 0.41 -10.79
N VAL A 12 16.70 -0.05 -10.05
CA VAL A 12 15.52 0.74 -9.69
C VAL A 12 15.46 0.93 -8.18
N ASP A 13 15.89 2.11 -7.72
CA ASP A 13 15.82 2.51 -6.32
C ASP A 13 14.45 3.15 -6.03
N ILE A 14 13.44 2.31 -5.79
CA ILE A 14 12.10 2.74 -5.39
C ILE A 14 11.84 2.29 -3.95
N VAL A 15 11.55 3.26 -3.09
CA VAL A 15 11.09 3.01 -1.73
C VAL A 15 9.75 2.26 -1.79
N LYS A 16 9.64 1.12 -1.10
CA LYS A 16 8.34 0.47 -0.94
C LYS A 16 7.45 1.36 -0.07
N ILE A 17 6.41 1.93 -0.67
CA ILE A 17 5.37 2.69 0.00
C ILE A 17 4.26 1.71 0.39
N SER A 18 3.65 1.88 1.57
CA SER A 18 2.39 1.21 1.91
C SER A 18 1.62 2.03 2.92
N PHE A 19 0.31 2.15 2.71
CA PHE A 19 -0.61 2.83 3.61
C PHE A 19 -1.51 1.76 4.25
N VAL A 20 -1.69 1.81 5.56
CA VAL A 20 -2.34 0.73 6.31
C VAL A 20 -3.31 1.29 7.34
N MET A 21 -4.52 0.73 7.40
CA MET A 21 -5.51 1.02 8.43
C MET A 21 -5.67 -0.17 9.36
N PHE A 22 -5.66 0.10 10.66
CA PHE A 22 -5.87 -0.89 11.71
C PHE A 22 -7.16 -0.61 12.48
N LEU A 23 -7.83 -1.68 12.91
CA LEU A 23 -8.92 -1.65 13.88
C LEU A 23 -8.62 -2.71 14.95
N HIS A 24 -8.42 -2.29 16.20
CA HIS A 24 -8.05 -3.17 17.33
C HIS A 24 -6.89 -4.12 16.99
N ASP A 25 -5.75 -3.55 16.55
CA ASP A 25 -4.53 -4.28 16.13
C ASP A 25 -4.69 -5.21 14.92
N ARG A 26 -5.87 -5.26 14.31
CA ARG A 26 -6.10 -5.97 13.05
C ARG A 26 -5.95 -5.02 11.87
N ARG A 27 -5.11 -5.37 10.91
CA ARG A 27 -5.06 -4.69 9.62
C ARG A 27 -6.35 -5.00 8.86
N ILE A 28 -7.12 -3.96 8.57
CA ILE A 28 -8.42 -4.08 7.88
C ILE A 28 -8.37 -3.56 6.45
N TYR A 29 -7.41 -2.69 6.16
CA TYR A 29 -7.14 -2.21 4.81
C TYR A 29 -5.66 -1.90 4.64
N ALA A 30 -5.10 -2.20 3.47
CA ALA A 30 -3.77 -1.71 3.10
C ALA A 30 -3.67 -1.43 1.62
N LEU A 31 -3.01 -0.34 1.25
CA LEU A 31 -2.66 -0.03 -0.12
C LEU A 31 -1.21 -0.44 -0.36
N ASP A 32 -0.98 -1.28 -1.38
CA ASP A 32 0.34 -1.71 -1.81
C ASP A 32 0.59 -1.24 -3.27
N PRO A 33 1.20 -0.05 -3.46
CA PRO A 33 1.68 0.49 -4.74
C PRO A 33 2.62 -0.40 -5.54
N TYR A 34 3.02 -1.54 -4.99
CA TYR A 34 4.15 -2.33 -5.41
C TYR A 34 4.00 -2.85 -6.85
N PRO A 35 4.85 -2.39 -7.80
CA PRO A 35 4.62 -2.62 -9.23
C PRO A 35 5.29 -3.88 -9.77
N ALA A 36 5.79 -4.78 -8.92
CA ALA A 36 6.65 -5.85 -9.38
C ALA A 36 5.84 -7.11 -9.76
N ASP A 37 5.71 -7.33 -11.06
CA ASP A 37 5.03 -8.52 -11.62
C ASP A 37 5.69 -9.84 -11.24
N ASN A 38 6.97 -9.83 -10.87
CA ASN A 38 7.73 -11.00 -10.45
C ASN A 38 7.43 -11.44 -9.00
N LYS A 39 6.64 -10.67 -8.24
CA LYS A 39 6.21 -11.00 -6.89
C LYS A 39 4.69 -10.81 -6.73
N PRO A 40 3.89 -11.62 -7.44
CA PRO A 40 2.43 -11.51 -7.39
C PRO A 40 1.86 -11.92 -6.03
N HIS A 41 0.68 -11.39 -5.69
CA HIS A 41 -0.09 -11.83 -4.52
C HIS A 41 -1.17 -12.82 -4.95
N ARG A 42 -1.12 -14.06 -4.44
CA ARG A 42 -2.15 -15.07 -4.70
C ARG A 42 -3.10 -15.15 -3.51
N ASN A 43 -4.38 -14.90 -3.75
CA ASN A 43 -5.43 -15.08 -2.75
C ASN A 43 -5.67 -16.57 -2.51
N LYS A 44 -5.86 -16.95 -1.24
CA LYS A 44 -6.19 -18.33 -0.86
C LYS A 44 -7.69 -18.54 -0.81
N SER A 45 -8.43 -17.52 -0.38
CA SER A 45 -9.88 -17.53 -0.34
C SER A 45 -10.49 -16.77 -1.52
N ILE A 46 -11.69 -17.18 -1.91
CA ILE A 46 -12.51 -16.50 -2.93
C ILE A 46 -13.55 -15.65 -2.20
N VAL A 47 -13.73 -14.42 -2.64
CA VAL A 47 -14.75 -13.50 -2.12
C VAL A 47 -15.56 -12.90 -3.27
N ASN A 48 -16.80 -12.54 -2.97
CA ASN A 48 -17.65 -11.86 -3.94
C ASN A 48 -17.37 -10.35 -3.89
N HIS A 49 -16.36 -9.91 -4.65
CA HIS A 49 -15.97 -8.51 -4.77
C HIS A 49 -15.66 -8.19 -6.24
N PRO A 50 -16.08 -7.04 -6.79
CA PRO A 50 -15.85 -6.69 -8.21
C PRO A 50 -14.37 -6.69 -8.58
N ASP A 51 -13.50 -6.23 -7.67
CA ASP A 51 -12.06 -6.17 -7.90
C ASP A 51 -11.32 -7.47 -7.54
N PHE A 52 -12.04 -8.55 -7.23
CA PHE A 52 -11.42 -9.81 -6.89
C PHE A 52 -10.68 -10.40 -8.09
N VAL A 53 -9.43 -10.78 -7.86
CA VAL A 53 -8.62 -11.56 -8.79
C VAL A 53 -7.95 -12.69 -8.01
N GLU A 54 -7.80 -13.86 -8.62
CA GLU A 54 -7.11 -14.98 -7.95
C GLU A 54 -5.64 -14.62 -7.64
N VAL A 55 -5.02 -13.87 -8.55
CA VAL A 55 -3.64 -13.44 -8.43
C VAL A 55 -3.49 -11.98 -8.84
N ALA A 56 -3.27 -11.10 -7.85
CA ALA A 56 -2.98 -9.69 -8.07
C ALA A 56 -1.53 -9.50 -8.53
N ARG A 57 -1.34 -8.65 -9.55
CA ARG A 57 -0.05 -8.23 -10.12
C ARG A 57 -0.04 -6.71 -10.23
N GLY A 58 1.12 -6.12 -10.00
CA GLY A 58 1.25 -4.67 -9.89
C GLY A 58 0.53 -4.10 -8.66
N PRO A 59 0.15 -2.81 -8.70
CA PRO A 59 -0.54 -2.15 -7.60
C PRO A 59 -1.83 -2.88 -7.21
N HIS A 60 -2.06 -3.01 -5.91
CA HIS A 60 -3.24 -3.65 -5.35
C HIS A 60 -3.55 -3.08 -3.97
N TYR A 61 -4.75 -3.38 -3.47
CA TYR A 61 -5.09 -3.10 -2.08
C TYR A 61 -5.56 -4.38 -1.38
N HIS A 62 -5.27 -4.50 -0.10
CA HIS A 62 -5.76 -5.53 0.77
C HIS A 62 -6.98 -5.02 1.51
N MET A 63 -8.00 -5.86 1.61
CA MET A 63 -9.16 -5.61 2.44
C MET A 63 -9.44 -6.86 3.28
N TYR A 64 -9.72 -6.67 4.56
CA TYR A 64 -10.12 -7.77 5.43
C TYR A 64 -11.58 -8.17 5.15
N PHE A 65 -11.81 -9.47 4.91
CA PHE A 65 -13.15 -10.02 4.75
C PHE A 65 -13.43 -10.97 5.91
N GLU A 66 -14.40 -10.64 6.76
CA GLU A 66 -14.83 -11.50 7.86
C GLU A 66 -15.24 -12.89 7.39
N SER A 67 -15.92 -12.98 6.22
CA SER A 67 -16.34 -14.24 5.61
C SER A 67 -15.20 -15.17 5.23
N ALA A 68 -14.01 -14.61 4.96
CA ALA A 68 -12.80 -15.37 4.64
C ALA A 68 -11.89 -15.54 5.86
N GLY A 69 -12.08 -14.75 6.92
CA GLY A 69 -11.21 -14.73 8.09
C GLY A 69 -9.81 -14.18 7.82
N GLU A 70 -9.55 -13.64 6.63
CA GLU A 70 -8.25 -13.15 6.18
C GLU A 70 -8.38 -11.89 5.32
N GLU A 71 -7.23 -11.30 5.00
CA GLU A 71 -7.15 -10.21 4.04
C GLU A 71 -7.02 -10.73 2.61
N ILE A 72 -7.75 -10.11 1.69
CA ILE A 72 -7.76 -10.45 0.28
C ILE A 72 -7.12 -9.31 -0.51
N ALA A 73 -6.17 -9.64 -1.38
CA ALA A 73 -5.62 -8.71 -2.35
C ALA A 73 -6.62 -8.48 -3.49
N LEU A 74 -6.98 -7.23 -3.72
CA LEU A 74 -7.92 -6.79 -4.72
C LEU A 74 -7.18 -5.96 -5.77
N LYS A 75 -7.62 -6.08 -7.02
CA LYS A 75 -7.04 -5.34 -8.14
C LYS A 75 -7.19 -3.84 -7.90
N LEU A 76 -6.12 -3.08 -8.15
CA LEU A 76 -6.19 -1.63 -8.20
C LEU A 76 -5.97 -1.16 -9.64
N GLU A 77 -7.02 -0.66 -10.28
CA GLU A 77 -6.87 0.04 -11.56
C GLU A 77 -6.49 1.50 -11.30
N THR A 78 -5.24 1.85 -11.61
CA THR A 78 -4.75 3.20 -11.39
C THR A 78 -3.67 3.59 -12.38
N ASN A 79 -3.57 4.89 -12.65
CA ASN A 79 -2.47 5.50 -13.40
C ASN A 79 -1.45 6.19 -12.47
N ILE A 80 -1.59 6.05 -11.14
CA ILE A 80 -0.65 6.59 -10.16
C ILE A 80 0.69 5.87 -10.32
N LYS A 81 1.77 6.64 -10.48
CA LYS A 81 3.11 6.07 -10.63
C LYS A 81 3.52 5.36 -9.33
N PRO A 82 4.27 4.25 -9.38
CA PRO A 82 4.60 3.47 -8.17
C PRO A 82 5.32 4.23 -7.05
N ASP A 83 6.04 5.30 -7.40
CA ASP A 83 6.79 6.19 -6.53
C ASP A 83 6.03 7.47 -6.13
N ASP A 84 4.80 7.66 -6.62
CA ASP A 84 3.96 8.81 -6.31
C ASP A 84 3.28 8.65 -4.95
N PHE A 85 4.03 8.99 -3.90
CA PHE A 85 3.57 8.94 -2.51
C PHE A 85 2.28 9.72 -2.28
N PHE A 86 2.16 10.93 -2.82
CA PHE A 86 0.98 11.77 -2.61
C PHE A 86 -0.23 11.28 -3.39
N GLY A 87 -0.04 10.77 -4.61
CA GLY A 87 -1.11 10.14 -5.38
C GLY A 87 -1.74 8.99 -4.62
N TYR A 88 -0.93 8.08 -4.09
CA TYR A 88 -1.43 6.96 -3.30
C TYR A 88 -1.98 7.36 -1.93
N TRP A 89 -1.43 8.39 -1.28
CA TRP A 89 -2.00 8.96 -0.06
C TRP A 89 -3.41 9.50 -0.30
N ASN A 90 -3.59 10.30 -1.35
CA ASN A 90 -4.89 10.87 -1.70
C ASN A 90 -5.90 9.76 -2.02
N TYR A 91 -5.50 8.75 -2.81
CA TYR A 91 -6.34 7.59 -3.08
C TYR A 91 -6.74 6.85 -1.79
N PHE A 92 -5.78 6.61 -0.89
CA PHE A 92 -6.04 5.93 0.39
C PHE A 92 -7.06 6.70 1.23
N CYS A 93 -6.92 8.02 1.31
CA CYS A 93 -7.86 8.87 2.05
C CYS A 93 -9.25 8.89 1.39
N GLU A 94 -9.32 9.03 0.07
CA GLU A 94 -10.59 9.03 -0.67
C GLU A 94 -11.33 7.69 -0.53
N ALA A 95 -10.63 6.57 -0.74
CA ALA A 95 -11.19 5.22 -0.65
C ALA A 95 -11.78 4.90 0.75
N LEU A 96 -11.22 5.51 1.79
CA LEU A 96 -11.64 5.31 3.19
C LEU A 96 -12.46 6.47 3.76
N ASN A 97 -12.81 7.46 2.93
CA ASN A 97 -13.52 8.67 3.34
C ASN A 97 -12.86 9.40 4.53
N ILE A 98 -11.53 9.49 4.50
CA ILE A 98 -10.71 10.15 5.52
C ILE A 98 -10.56 11.63 5.18
N ILE A 99 -10.89 12.50 6.13
CA ILE A 99 -10.57 13.93 6.08
C ILE A 99 -9.29 14.16 6.89
N TYR A 100 -8.37 14.94 6.34
CA TYR A 100 -7.10 15.28 6.98
C TYR A 100 -6.78 16.76 6.79
N GLU A 101 -5.96 17.30 7.70
CA GLU A 101 -5.41 18.65 7.59
C GLU A 101 -3.92 18.58 7.21
N GLY A 102 -3.48 19.52 6.38
CA GLY A 102 -2.10 19.60 5.92
C GLY A 102 -1.72 18.47 4.95
N SER A 103 -0.45 18.04 4.99
CA SER A 103 0.05 16.96 4.14
C SER A 103 1.01 16.07 4.93
N PRO A 104 1.02 14.75 4.67
CA PRO A 104 2.01 13.88 5.28
C PRO A 104 3.41 14.36 4.90
N PRO A 105 4.34 14.42 5.85
CA PRO A 105 5.70 14.77 5.54
C PRO A 105 6.32 13.70 4.65
N LEU A 106 7.08 14.13 3.63
CA LEU A 106 7.83 13.19 2.82
C LEU A 106 8.98 12.61 3.65
N PRO A 107 9.34 11.32 3.43
CA PRO A 107 10.44 10.70 4.15
C PRO A 107 11.76 11.49 4.07
N ASN A 108 12.02 12.16 2.93
CA ASN A 108 13.24 12.92 2.67
C ASN A 108 13.23 14.38 3.19
N GLN A 109 12.22 14.80 3.96
CA GLN A 109 12.18 16.13 4.56
C GLN A 109 12.90 16.16 5.93
N ASP A 110 13.68 17.22 6.17
CA ASP A 110 14.49 17.42 7.39
C ASP A 110 13.72 17.32 8.72
N LYS A 111 12.40 17.54 8.70
CA LYS A 111 11.51 17.45 9.86
C LYS A 111 10.35 16.51 9.59
N SER A 112 10.61 15.40 8.89
CA SER A 112 9.54 14.47 8.56
C SER A 112 8.97 13.76 9.80
N GLY A 113 9.73 13.69 10.90
CA GLY A 113 9.39 12.87 12.07
C GLY A 113 9.34 11.37 11.77
N GLN A 114 9.55 10.97 10.50
CA GLN A 114 9.52 9.61 10.00
C GLN A 114 10.93 9.06 9.78
N LEU A 115 11.88 9.93 9.41
CA LEU A 115 13.31 9.65 9.30
C LEU A 115 14.09 10.73 10.05
N SER A 116 14.93 10.30 10.99
CA SER A 116 15.99 11.09 11.60
C SER A 116 17.30 10.44 11.19
N TRP A 117 18.19 11.19 10.55
CA TRP A 117 19.58 10.76 10.39
C TRP A 117 20.28 11.00 11.73
N GLU A 118 20.22 10.03 12.64
CA GLU A 118 21.21 9.98 13.72
C GLU A 118 22.52 9.50 13.09
N MET A 119 23.49 10.42 12.98
CA MET A 119 24.90 10.07 12.75
C MET A 119 25.56 9.68 14.06
#